data_AF-A0A7S1F3N6-F1
#
_entry.id   AF-A0A7S1F3N6-F1
#
_cell.length_a   1.000
_cell.length_b   1.000
_cell.length_c   1.000
_cell.angle_alpha   90.00
_cell.angle_beta   90.00
_cell.angle_gamma   90.00
#
_symmetry.space_group_name_H-M   'P 1'
#
loop_
_entity.id
_entity.type
_entity.pdbx_description
1 polymer ?
#
loop_
_entity_poly.entity_id
_entity_poly.type
_entity_poly.pdbx_seq_one_letter_code
_entity_poly.pdbx_strand_id
1 'polypeptide(L)'
;MFSKSAPMPLAQAPLFVRDSHELESVLRTQATEIAVLKHRLGDRQRECATLRSGLRDSAGELSVTAGATASAARRLEVHAGRHGLVLAAGVERCNAERTALEDELQRMEQFLWERDQEIARLRRTAEELRSGHLQGELKLTAMHFLNHAANSEVQALDAGVAELEHQVKRAEDTALARLEGDLNEEVDAALAQRQHENATLQRTAEALGREAQSLEAEAGSFREHVRSVDQQLRERQQQMQSNDSRLVRESAALHAHSDDLRRALYNEQQHAAGIDQRVVLQERCSAEAEGVKRELAAISRSLNALTAIMRVRGKSVMSQEVPEDPIDSRLRVHLRGCAGSGNPVPPVVWRLRFGEYILGEDHVVCIEENGDLILRLASGAGTPMPIHEFVIHQAQRFAANPSKPF
;
A
#
# COMPACT_ATOMS: atom_id res chain seq x y z
N MET A 1 9.80 67.21 80.68
CA MET A 1 9.61 66.84 82.10
C MET A 1 10.96 66.57 82.71
N PHE A 2 11.15 67.14 83.89
CA PHE A 2 12.40 67.35 84.60
C PHE A 2 13.05 66.07 85.10
N SER A 3 14.39 66.03 85.07
CA SER A 3 15.15 65.60 86.25
C SER A 3 16.42 66.43 86.34
N LYS A 4 16.44 67.28 87.36
CA LYS A 4 17.58 68.06 87.86
C LYS A 4 18.49 67.13 88.66
N SER A 5 19.80 67.19 88.44
CA SER A 5 20.77 66.81 89.48
C SER A 5 21.65 68.01 89.80
N ALA A 6 21.81 68.25 91.10
CA ALA A 6 22.42 69.42 91.72
C ALA A 6 23.94 69.23 91.92
N PRO A 7 24.69 70.33 92.19
CA PRO A 7 26.15 70.40 92.05
C PRO A 7 26.91 70.30 93.39
N MET A 8 28.15 69.80 93.35
CA MET A 8 29.27 70.05 94.30
C MET A 8 30.49 69.19 93.92
N PRO A 9 31.73 69.46 94.40
CA PRO A 9 32.42 70.73 94.63
C PRO A 9 33.80 70.77 93.93
N LEU A 10 34.35 71.98 93.77
CA LEU A 10 35.73 72.24 93.31
C LEU A 10 36.76 71.74 94.34
N ALA A 11 37.50 70.69 94.02
CA ALA A 11 38.81 70.42 94.60
C ALA A 11 39.63 69.55 93.65
N GLN A 12 40.87 69.99 93.40
CA GLN A 12 41.92 69.30 92.65
C GLN A 12 41.67 69.20 91.14
N ALA A 13 42.01 70.28 90.45
CA ALA A 13 42.35 70.22 89.04
C ALA A 13 43.53 69.24 88.85
N PRO A 14 43.34 68.12 88.13
CA PRO A 14 44.46 67.33 87.64
C PRO A 14 44.97 68.03 86.38
N LEU A 15 46.26 67.89 86.10
CA LEU A 15 46.97 68.41 84.92
C LEU A 15 46.41 67.82 83.61
N PHE A 16 45.18 68.15 83.23
CA PHE A 16 44.48 67.64 82.03
C PHE A 16 44.66 68.54 80.79
N VAL A 17 45.60 69.49 80.82
CA VAL A 17 45.86 70.41 79.69
C VAL A 17 46.80 69.80 78.64
N ARG A 18 47.18 68.52 78.78
CA ARG A 18 47.83 67.72 77.71
C ARG A 18 46.99 66.56 77.16
N ASP A 19 45.93 66.15 77.84
CA ASP A 19 45.15 64.95 77.47
C ASP A 19 43.80 65.27 76.79
N SER A 20 43.35 66.53 76.79
CA SER A 20 42.13 66.94 76.08
C SER A 20 42.26 66.74 74.57
N HIS A 21 43.44 67.01 74.02
CA HIS A 21 43.73 66.79 72.61
C HIS A 21 43.81 65.30 72.24
N GLU A 22 44.32 64.45 73.13
CA GLU A 22 44.35 63.00 72.91
C GLU A 22 42.95 62.40 72.97
N LEU A 23 42.11 62.83 73.92
CA LEU A 23 40.71 62.44 74.01
C LEU A 23 39.92 62.91 72.78
N GLU A 24 40.13 64.16 72.33
CA GLU A 24 39.54 64.66 71.08
C GLU A 24 40.01 63.85 69.86
N SER A 25 41.28 63.45 69.82
CA SER A 25 41.81 62.60 68.74
C SER A 25 41.14 61.23 68.74
N VAL A 26 41.01 60.57 69.90
CA VAL A 26 40.33 59.27 70.02
C VAL A 26 38.85 59.38 69.68
N LEU A 27 38.17 60.46 70.10
CA LEU A 27 36.77 60.70 69.74
C LEU A 27 36.62 60.95 68.24
N ARG A 28 37.57 61.65 67.60
CA ARG A 28 37.59 61.83 66.14
C ARG A 28 37.85 60.52 65.41
N THR A 29 38.81 59.69 65.85
CA THR A 29 39.05 58.38 65.22
C THR A 29 37.83 57.46 65.39
N GLN A 30 37.24 57.38 66.58
CA GLN A 30 36.01 56.63 66.80
C GLN A 30 34.84 57.16 65.97
N ALA A 31 34.70 58.48 65.82
CA ALA A 31 33.68 59.06 64.94
C ALA A 31 33.90 58.67 63.47
N THR A 32 35.15 58.65 63.00
CA THR A 32 35.47 58.19 61.63
C THR A 32 35.22 56.69 61.46
N GLU A 33 35.57 55.86 62.44
CA GLU A 33 35.29 54.42 62.41
C GLU A 33 33.80 54.14 62.41
N ILE A 34 33.02 54.84 63.24
CA ILE A 34 31.55 54.76 63.23
C ILE A 34 31.00 55.19 61.88
N ALA A 35 31.54 56.24 61.26
CA ALA A 35 31.13 56.68 59.93
C ALA A 35 31.44 55.62 58.85
N VAL A 36 32.62 55.01 58.87
CA VAL A 36 33.01 53.92 57.96
C VAL A 36 32.14 52.69 58.15
N LEU A 37 31.87 52.28 59.40
CA LEU A 37 31.00 51.14 59.69
C LEU A 37 29.55 51.41 59.28
N LYS A 38 29.03 52.63 59.49
CA LYS A 38 27.71 53.04 58.99
C LYS A 38 27.64 52.99 57.46
N HIS A 39 28.69 53.47 56.78
CA HIS A 39 28.76 53.42 55.34
C HIS A 39 28.76 51.96 54.83
N ARG A 40 29.62 51.10 55.41
CA ARG A 40 29.71 49.67 55.08
C ARG A 40 28.41 48.92 55.36
N LEU A 41 27.73 49.23 56.47
CA LEU A 41 26.41 48.67 56.78
C LEU A 41 25.38 49.09 55.73
N GLY A 42 25.38 50.37 55.33
CA GLY A 42 24.52 50.89 54.27
C GLY A 42 24.79 50.23 52.91
N ASP A 43 26.05 49.94 52.58
CA ASP A 43 26.42 49.21 51.36
C ASP A 43 25.93 47.76 51.40
N ARG A 44 26.11 47.07 52.53
CA ARG A 44 25.62 45.69 52.71
C ARG A 44 24.09 45.61 52.70
N GLN A 45 23.40 46.62 53.25
CA GLN A 45 21.94 46.70 53.17
C GLN A 45 21.47 46.90 51.73
N ARG A 46 22.16 47.73 50.94
CA ARG A 46 21.89 47.90 49.51
C ARG A 46 22.14 46.60 48.73
N GLU A 47 23.27 45.93 48.97
CA GLU A 47 23.59 44.63 48.36
C GLU A 47 22.51 43.59 48.67
N CYS A 48 22.11 43.47 49.94
CA CYS A 48 21.01 42.58 50.35
C CYS A 48 19.69 42.93 49.66
N ALA A 49 19.38 44.22 49.49
CA ALA A 49 18.17 44.64 48.77
C ALA A 49 18.21 44.24 47.29
N THR A 50 19.36 44.41 46.63
CA THR A 50 19.58 44.00 45.23
C THR A 50 19.53 42.48 45.06
N LEU A 51 20.11 41.70 45.99
CA LEU A 51 20.01 40.24 45.96
C LEU A 51 18.57 39.77 46.16
N ARG A 52 17.81 40.43 47.04
CA ARG A 52 16.38 40.13 47.27
C ARG A 52 15.49 40.49 46.08
N SER A 53 15.80 41.56 45.35
CA SER A 53 15.08 41.85 44.10
C SER A 53 15.45 40.80 43.03
N GLY A 54 16.74 40.50 42.86
CA GLY A 54 17.20 39.49 41.91
C GLY A 54 16.61 38.10 42.17
N LEU A 55 16.48 37.67 43.44
CA LEU A 55 15.81 36.42 43.80
C LEU A 55 14.32 36.43 43.44
N ARG A 56 13.62 37.55 43.63
CA ARG A 56 12.20 37.70 43.23
C ARG A 56 12.04 37.63 41.71
N ASP A 57 12.92 38.29 40.97
CA ASP A 57 12.89 38.26 39.51
C ASP A 57 13.16 36.83 38.99
N SER A 58 14.15 36.14 39.57
CA SER A 58 14.47 34.74 39.25
C SER A 58 13.29 33.80 39.53
N ALA A 59 12.58 34.01 40.65
CA ALA A 59 11.40 33.24 41.00
C ALA A 59 10.24 33.49 40.01
N GLY A 60 10.08 34.74 39.54
CA GLY A 60 9.14 35.09 38.48
C GLY A 60 9.46 34.38 37.16
N GLU A 61 10.73 34.39 36.73
CA GLU A 61 11.19 33.68 35.54
C GLU A 61 10.96 32.17 35.64
N LEU A 62 11.27 31.56 36.79
CA LEU A 62 10.99 30.15 37.05
C LEU A 62 9.49 29.83 36.99
N SER A 63 8.64 30.72 37.48
CA SER A 63 7.18 30.56 37.39
C SER A 63 6.69 30.62 35.93
N VAL A 64 7.22 31.54 35.12
CA VAL A 64 6.87 31.65 33.69
C VAL A 64 7.35 30.43 32.91
N THR A 65 8.58 29.98 33.14
CA THR A 65 9.12 28.78 32.47
C THR A 65 8.34 27.52 32.86
N ALA A 66 7.99 27.35 34.14
CA ALA A 66 7.12 26.26 34.59
C ALA A 66 5.75 26.29 33.89
N GLY A 67 5.12 27.47 33.79
CA GLY A 67 3.87 27.66 33.05
C GLY A 67 3.97 27.30 31.56
N ALA A 68 5.07 27.70 30.91
CA ALA A 68 5.33 27.36 29.51
C ALA A 68 5.52 25.85 29.33
N THR A 69 6.26 25.18 30.21
CA THR A 69 6.44 23.71 30.16
C THR A 69 5.13 22.95 30.37
N ALA A 70 4.27 23.39 31.30
CA ALA A 70 2.97 22.77 31.53
C ALA A 70 2.04 22.94 30.32
N SER A 71 2.07 24.11 29.67
CA SER A 71 1.31 24.35 28.43
C SER A 71 1.81 23.47 27.27
N ALA A 72 3.13 23.34 27.11
CA ALA A 72 3.73 22.47 26.11
C ALA A 72 3.36 20.99 26.33
N ALA A 73 3.40 20.51 27.58
CA ALA A 73 3.00 19.15 27.94
C ALA A 73 1.52 18.87 27.57
N ARG A 74 0.60 19.78 27.89
CA ARG A 74 -0.82 19.66 27.51
C ARG A 74 -1.02 19.63 25.99
N ARG A 75 -0.28 20.46 25.24
CA ARG A 75 -0.32 20.43 23.76
C ARG A 75 0.13 19.09 23.20
N LEU A 76 1.19 18.51 23.75
CA LEU A 76 1.68 17.18 23.34
C LEU A 76 0.66 16.08 23.64
N GLU A 77 -0.01 16.14 24.80
CA GLU A 77 -1.06 15.19 25.18
C GLU A 77 -2.27 15.26 24.22
N VAL A 78 -2.73 16.47 23.88
CA VAL A 78 -3.79 16.66 22.88
C VAL A 78 -3.37 16.14 21.50
N HIS A 79 -2.11 16.36 21.11
CA HIS A 79 -1.60 15.84 19.85
C HIS A 79 -1.54 14.31 19.83
N ALA A 80 -1.07 13.69 20.90
CA ALA A 80 -1.07 12.23 21.06
C ALA A 80 -2.50 11.67 21.00
N GLY A 81 -3.46 12.30 21.67
CA GLY A 81 -4.87 11.93 21.62
C GLY A 81 -5.46 12.03 20.20
N ARG A 82 -5.17 13.11 19.47
CA ARG A 82 -5.59 13.26 18.06
C ARG A 82 -4.97 12.21 17.15
N HIS A 83 -3.68 11.90 17.34
CA HIS A 83 -3.01 10.85 16.57
C HIS A 83 -3.65 9.48 16.84
N GLY A 84 -3.97 9.17 18.10
CA GLY A 84 -4.71 7.96 18.48
C GLY A 84 -6.07 7.84 17.80
N LEU A 85 -6.85 8.92 17.73
CA LEU A 85 -8.15 8.94 17.02
C LEU A 85 -8.00 8.70 15.52
N VAL A 86 -6.96 9.27 14.89
CA VAL A 86 -6.68 9.04 13.47
C VAL A 86 -6.33 7.58 13.19
N LEU A 87 -5.51 6.96 14.05
CA LEU A 87 -5.18 5.54 13.93
C LEU A 87 -6.42 4.66 14.12
N ALA A 88 -7.29 4.98 15.10
CA ALA A 88 -8.54 4.26 15.32
C ALA A 88 -9.47 4.33 14.10
N ALA A 89 -9.68 5.51 13.53
CA ALA A 89 -10.48 5.68 12.31
C ALA A 89 -9.87 4.94 11.10
N GLY A 90 -8.54 4.87 11.02
CA GLY A 90 -7.84 4.07 10.01
C GLY A 90 -8.13 2.57 10.15
N VAL A 91 -8.10 2.05 11.38
CA VAL A 91 -8.43 0.64 11.68
C VAL A 91 -9.89 0.34 11.35
N GLU A 92 -10.83 1.22 11.71
CA GLU A 92 -12.25 1.05 11.38
C GLU A 92 -12.49 1.00 9.87
N ARG A 93 -11.84 1.88 9.10
CA ARG A 93 -11.92 1.86 7.63
C ARG A 93 -11.37 0.56 7.04
N CYS A 94 -10.19 0.12 7.49
CA CYS A 94 -9.60 -1.14 7.03
C CYS A 94 -10.51 -2.34 7.35
N ASN A 95 -11.14 -2.34 8.53
CA ASN A 95 -12.09 -3.39 8.90
C ASN A 95 -13.34 -3.38 8.02
N ALA A 96 -13.89 -2.22 7.69
CA ALA A 96 -15.03 -2.09 6.79
C ALA A 96 -14.71 -2.60 5.38
N GLU A 97 -13.54 -2.26 4.84
CA GLU A 97 -13.05 -2.78 3.56
C GLU A 97 -12.85 -4.30 3.60
N ARG A 98 -12.28 -4.83 4.69
CA ARG A 98 -12.14 -6.28 4.88
C ARG A 98 -13.51 -6.98 4.87
N THR A 99 -14.50 -6.46 5.59
CA THR A 99 -15.85 -7.05 5.60
C THR A 99 -16.52 -7.00 4.23
N ALA A 100 -16.32 -5.92 3.45
CA ALA A 100 -16.88 -5.83 2.10
C ALA A 100 -16.24 -6.86 1.15
N LEU A 101 -14.92 -7.08 1.26
CA LEU A 101 -14.21 -8.10 0.48
C LEU A 101 -14.59 -9.52 0.89
N GLU A 102 -14.81 -9.77 2.18
CA GLU A 102 -15.32 -11.05 2.69
C GLU A 102 -16.72 -11.34 2.13
N ASP A 103 -17.61 -10.35 2.10
CA ASP A 103 -18.95 -10.47 1.50
C ASP A 103 -18.89 -10.73 -0.01
N GLU A 104 -17.99 -10.07 -0.74
CA GLU A 104 -17.79 -10.30 -2.18
C GLU A 104 -17.26 -11.70 -2.46
N LEU A 105 -16.30 -12.18 -1.66
CA LEU A 105 -15.75 -13.52 -1.76
C LEU A 105 -16.83 -14.57 -1.54
N GLN A 106 -17.69 -14.41 -0.52
CA GLN A 106 -18.83 -15.31 -0.27
C GLN A 106 -19.81 -15.35 -1.46
N ARG A 107 -20.09 -14.21 -2.09
CA ARG A 107 -20.93 -14.17 -3.30
C ARG A 107 -20.28 -14.89 -4.47
N MET A 108 -18.97 -14.74 -4.66
CA MET A 108 -18.23 -15.46 -5.69
C MET A 108 -18.23 -16.96 -5.45
N GLU A 109 -18.02 -17.42 -4.21
CA GLU A 109 -18.10 -18.83 -3.83
C GLU A 109 -19.49 -19.41 -4.12
N GLN A 110 -20.55 -18.70 -3.76
CA GLN A 110 -21.92 -19.11 -4.07
C GLN A 110 -22.16 -19.23 -5.58
N PHE A 111 -21.70 -18.23 -6.36
CA PHE A 111 -21.84 -18.26 -7.81
C PHE A 111 -21.09 -19.44 -8.45
N LEU A 112 -19.86 -19.71 -8.01
CA LEU A 112 -19.09 -20.87 -8.49
C LEU A 112 -19.78 -22.19 -8.16
N TRP A 113 -20.33 -22.31 -6.96
CA TRP A 113 -21.11 -23.49 -6.57
C TRP A 113 -22.34 -23.69 -7.45
N GLU A 114 -23.07 -22.62 -7.79
CA GLU A 114 -24.20 -22.68 -8.73
C GLU A 114 -23.75 -23.09 -10.15
N ARG A 115 -22.59 -22.60 -10.62
CA ARG A 115 -22.00 -23.01 -11.90
C ARG A 115 -21.61 -24.49 -11.89
N ASP A 116 -21.02 -24.99 -10.81
CA ASP A 116 -20.66 -26.40 -10.69
C ASP A 116 -21.88 -27.32 -10.70
N GLN A 117 -22.98 -26.90 -10.06
CA GLN A 117 -24.24 -27.63 -10.15
C GLN A 117 -24.78 -27.68 -11.58
N GLU A 118 -24.72 -26.55 -12.30
CA GLU A 118 -25.17 -26.48 -13.68
C GLU A 118 -24.30 -27.36 -14.59
N ILE A 119 -22.98 -27.34 -14.43
CA ILE A 119 -22.06 -28.25 -15.12
C ILE A 119 -22.41 -29.71 -14.83
N ALA A 120 -22.72 -30.05 -13.58
CA ALA A 120 -23.12 -31.40 -13.19
C ALA A 120 -24.48 -31.82 -13.79
N ARG A 121 -25.42 -30.88 -13.98
CA ARG A 121 -26.68 -31.14 -14.70
C ARG A 121 -26.42 -31.36 -16.19
N LEU A 122 -25.65 -30.47 -16.83
CA LEU A 122 -25.29 -30.57 -18.24
C LEU A 122 -24.52 -31.85 -18.57
N ARG A 123 -23.65 -32.32 -17.67
CA ARG A 123 -22.96 -33.62 -17.82
C ARG A 123 -23.94 -34.79 -17.78
N ARG A 124 -24.95 -34.75 -16.90
CA ARG A 124 -25.98 -35.81 -16.83
C ARG A 124 -26.82 -35.85 -18.10
N THR A 125 -27.28 -34.69 -18.57
CA THR A 125 -28.07 -34.63 -19.81
C THR A 125 -27.25 -35.06 -21.03
N ALA A 126 -25.96 -34.71 -21.09
CA ALA A 126 -25.08 -35.18 -22.15
C ALA A 126 -24.89 -36.71 -22.14
N GLU A 127 -24.77 -37.31 -20.95
CA GLU A 127 -24.64 -38.77 -20.81
C GLU A 127 -25.96 -39.49 -21.16
N GLU A 128 -27.11 -38.94 -20.77
CA GLU A 128 -28.43 -39.42 -21.18
C GLU A 128 -28.58 -39.41 -22.70
N LEU A 129 -28.22 -38.30 -23.35
CA LEU A 129 -28.25 -38.20 -24.82
C LEU A 129 -27.30 -39.20 -25.49
N ARG A 130 -26.09 -39.39 -24.95
CA ARG A 130 -25.13 -40.38 -25.45
C ARG A 130 -25.68 -41.81 -25.32
N SER A 131 -26.29 -42.15 -24.18
CA SER A 131 -26.90 -43.46 -23.97
C SER A 131 -28.09 -43.71 -24.90
N GLY A 132 -28.93 -42.68 -25.13
CA GLY A 132 -30.04 -42.73 -26.08
C GLY A 132 -29.56 -42.88 -27.52
N HIS A 133 -28.46 -42.22 -27.90
CA HIS A 133 -27.84 -42.39 -29.21
C HIS A 133 -27.33 -43.81 -29.43
N LEU A 134 -26.55 -44.37 -28.49
CA LEU A 134 -26.09 -45.76 -28.53
C LEU A 134 -27.24 -46.76 -28.61
N GLN A 135 -28.32 -46.55 -27.85
CA GLN A 135 -29.52 -47.38 -27.94
C GLN A 135 -30.18 -47.28 -29.32
N GLY A 136 -30.22 -46.09 -29.91
CA GLY A 136 -30.69 -45.86 -31.27
C GLY A 136 -29.87 -46.62 -32.30
N GLU A 137 -28.54 -46.57 -32.21
CA GLU A 137 -27.63 -47.32 -33.08
C GLU A 137 -27.80 -48.84 -32.94
N LEU A 138 -27.97 -49.35 -31.72
CA LEU A 138 -28.26 -50.76 -31.47
C LEU A 138 -29.59 -51.22 -32.09
N LYS A 139 -30.62 -50.35 -32.06
CA LYS A 139 -31.90 -50.64 -32.72
C LYS A 139 -31.78 -50.65 -34.24
N LEU A 140 -31.04 -49.70 -34.81
CA LEU A 140 -30.78 -49.64 -36.26
C LEU A 140 -29.98 -50.84 -36.75
N THR A 141 -28.95 -51.25 -36.01
CA THR A 141 -28.17 -52.45 -36.34
C THR A 141 -29.01 -53.73 -36.21
N ALA A 142 -29.84 -53.87 -35.18
CA ALA A 142 -30.78 -54.99 -35.05
C ALA A 142 -31.79 -55.04 -36.20
N MET A 143 -32.36 -53.90 -36.59
CA MET A 143 -33.22 -53.78 -37.78
C MET A 143 -32.50 -54.24 -39.05
N HIS A 144 -31.24 -53.82 -39.25
CA HIS A 144 -30.44 -54.28 -40.39
C HIS A 144 -30.23 -55.79 -40.40
N PHE A 145 -29.93 -56.41 -39.25
CA PHE A 145 -29.81 -57.87 -39.14
C PHE A 145 -31.12 -58.59 -39.48
N LEU A 146 -32.25 -58.14 -38.95
CA LEU A 146 -33.56 -58.71 -39.26
C LEU A 146 -33.89 -58.60 -40.74
N ASN A 147 -33.61 -57.45 -41.35
CA ASN A 147 -33.84 -57.24 -42.77
C ASN A 147 -32.91 -58.14 -43.62
N HIS A 148 -31.67 -58.34 -43.19
CA HIS A 148 -30.75 -59.23 -43.87
C HIS A 148 -31.16 -60.70 -43.75
N ALA A 149 -31.66 -61.12 -42.59
CA ALA A 149 -32.20 -62.47 -42.36
C ALA A 149 -33.45 -62.72 -43.21
N ALA A 150 -34.39 -61.77 -43.25
CA ALA A 150 -35.57 -61.84 -44.12
C ALA A 150 -35.17 -61.97 -45.60
N ASN A 151 -34.19 -61.18 -46.07
CA ASN A 151 -33.67 -61.31 -47.42
C ASN A 151 -33.02 -62.69 -47.68
N SER A 152 -32.34 -63.28 -46.70
CA SER A 152 -31.78 -64.63 -46.84
C SER A 152 -32.83 -65.74 -46.88
N GLU A 153 -33.94 -65.59 -46.14
CA GLU A 153 -35.08 -66.51 -46.24
C GLU A 153 -35.75 -66.42 -47.60
N VAL A 154 -35.93 -65.22 -48.15
CA VAL A 154 -36.44 -65.02 -49.51
C VAL A 154 -35.54 -65.73 -50.54
N GLN A 155 -34.22 -65.59 -50.42
CA GLN A 155 -33.28 -66.30 -51.30
C GLN A 155 -33.35 -67.84 -51.15
N ALA A 156 -33.55 -68.35 -49.93
CA ALA A 156 -33.71 -69.78 -49.69
C ALA A 156 -35.02 -70.32 -50.27
N LEU A 157 -36.10 -69.54 -50.19
CA LEU A 157 -37.38 -69.85 -50.83
C LEU A 157 -37.23 -69.87 -52.35
N ASP A 158 -36.54 -68.89 -52.94
CA ASP A 158 -36.25 -68.86 -54.38
C ASP A 158 -35.45 -70.10 -54.83
N ALA A 159 -34.46 -70.52 -54.03
CA ALA A 159 -33.71 -71.75 -54.30
C ALA A 159 -34.58 -73.01 -54.20
N GLY A 160 -35.48 -73.09 -53.22
CA GLY A 160 -36.42 -74.21 -53.07
C GLY A 160 -37.46 -74.27 -54.20
N VAL A 161 -37.91 -73.13 -54.71
CA VAL A 161 -38.76 -73.03 -55.90
C VAL A 161 -38.01 -73.54 -57.13
N ALA A 162 -36.76 -73.13 -57.33
CA ALA A 162 -35.92 -73.63 -58.44
C ALA A 162 -35.66 -75.15 -58.36
N GLU A 163 -35.53 -75.70 -57.15
CA GLU A 163 -35.34 -77.15 -56.96
C GLU A 163 -36.62 -77.94 -57.21
N LEU A 164 -37.78 -77.42 -56.81
CA LEU A 164 -39.10 -77.98 -57.15
C LEU A 164 -39.35 -77.96 -58.67
N GLU A 165 -39.02 -76.86 -59.35
CA GLU A 165 -39.04 -76.80 -60.82
C GLU A 165 -38.15 -77.88 -61.45
N HIS A 166 -36.99 -78.15 -60.85
CA HIS A 166 -36.05 -79.18 -61.33
C HIS A 166 -36.50 -80.62 -61.01
N GLN A 167 -37.31 -80.83 -59.97
CA GLN A 167 -37.92 -82.12 -59.61
C GLN A 167 -39.17 -82.43 -60.45
N VAL A 168 -40.00 -81.43 -60.75
CA VAL A 168 -41.10 -81.56 -61.73
C VAL A 168 -40.56 -81.91 -63.11
N LYS A 169 -39.43 -81.31 -63.50
CA LYS A 169 -38.71 -81.60 -64.74
C LYS A 169 -38.03 -82.99 -64.76
N ARG A 170 -37.86 -83.65 -63.61
CA ARG A 170 -37.38 -85.06 -63.50
C ARG A 170 -38.51 -86.08 -63.35
N ALA A 171 -39.68 -85.66 -62.90
CA ALA A 171 -40.89 -86.48 -62.82
C ALA A 171 -41.57 -86.68 -64.20
N GLU A 172 -41.25 -85.83 -65.18
CA GLU A 172 -41.71 -85.96 -66.57
C GLU A 172 -40.95 -87.02 -67.40
N ASP A 173 -39.84 -87.58 -66.90
CA ASP A 173 -38.99 -88.50 -67.68
C ASP A 173 -39.25 -90.01 -67.45
N THR A 174 -40.24 -90.41 -66.63
CA THR A 174 -40.49 -91.84 -66.33
C THR A 174 -41.95 -92.28 -66.24
N ALA A 175 -42.83 -91.73 -67.08
CA ALA A 175 -44.05 -92.44 -67.43
C ALA A 175 -44.52 -92.02 -68.80
N LEU A 176 -44.20 -92.79 -69.84
CA LEU A 176 -45.05 -92.94 -71.03
C LEU A 176 -44.55 -94.09 -71.91
N ALA A 177 -45.16 -95.28 -71.73
CA ALA A 177 -45.20 -96.31 -72.74
C ALA A 177 -46.57 -97.02 -72.69
N ARG A 178 -47.37 -96.79 -73.75
CA ARG A 178 -48.70 -97.35 -74.12
C ARG A 178 -49.92 -96.46 -73.85
N LEU A 179 -50.29 -95.63 -74.84
CA LEU A 179 -51.68 -95.51 -75.32
C LEU A 179 -51.79 -94.74 -76.66
N GLU A 180 -51.11 -95.19 -77.72
CA GLU A 180 -51.17 -94.51 -79.04
C GLU A 180 -52.60 -94.55 -79.63
N GLY A 181 -53.18 -93.37 -79.80
CA GLY A 181 -54.52 -93.13 -80.33
C GLY A 181 -55.14 -91.89 -79.70
N ASP A 182 -55.42 -91.97 -78.40
CA ASP A 182 -55.91 -90.84 -77.58
C ASP A 182 -54.76 -89.98 -77.02
N LEU A 183 -53.53 -90.51 -76.97
CA LEU A 183 -52.36 -89.78 -76.46
C LEU A 183 -51.92 -88.61 -77.33
N ASN A 184 -52.21 -88.59 -78.63
CA ASN A 184 -51.74 -87.46 -79.46
C ASN A 184 -52.60 -86.21 -79.23
N GLU A 185 -53.90 -86.36 -78.96
CA GLU A 185 -54.72 -85.23 -78.52
C GLU A 185 -54.40 -84.83 -77.07
N GLU A 186 -54.11 -85.79 -76.19
CA GLU A 186 -53.74 -85.50 -74.80
C GLU A 186 -52.32 -84.93 -74.67
N VAL A 187 -51.37 -85.35 -75.52
CA VAL A 187 -50.01 -84.78 -75.63
C VAL A 187 -50.06 -83.44 -76.34
N ASP A 188 -50.86 -83.25 -77.40
CA ASP A 188 -51.00 -81.91 -78.00
C ASP A 188 -51.71 -80.95 -77.05
N ALA A 189 -52.70 -81.42 -76.27
CA ALA A 189 -53.33 -80.64 -75.20
C ALA A 189 -52.35 -80.36 -74.05
N ALA A 190 -51.56 -81.35 -73.61
CA ALA A 190 -50.56 -81.18 -72.57
C ALA A 190 -49.38 -80.32 -73.03
N LEU A 191 -48.99 -80.38 -74.30
CA LEU A 191 -47.94 -79.56 -74.89
C LEU A 191 -48.43 -78.14 -75.11
N ALA A 192 -49.69 -77.94 -75.53
CA ALA A 192 -50.34 -76.63 -75.57
C ALA A 192 -50.50 -76.05 -74.16
N GLN A 193 -50.86 -76.87 -73.16
CA GLN A 193 -50.92 -76.47 -71.76
C GLN A 193 -49.54 -76.12 -71.22
N ARG A 194 -48.51 -76.93 -71.49
CA ARG A 194 -47.12 -76.67 -71.12
C ARG A 194 -46.55 -75.43 -71.81
N GLN A 195 -46.92 -75.18 -73.06
CA GLN A 195 -46.58 -73.94 -73.76
C GLN A 195 -47.30 -72.74 -73.14
N HIS A 196 -48.55 -72.91 -72.72
CA HIS A 196 -49.29 -71.87 -72.00
C HIS A 196 -48.68 -71.61 -70.62
N GLU A 197 -48.32 -72.65 -69.86
CA GLU A 197 -47.63 -72.58 -68.57
C GLU A 197 -46.23 -71.96 -68.71
N ASN A 198 -45.46 -72.32 -69.73
CA ASN A 198 -44.18 -71.66 -70.00
C ASN A 198 -44.38 -70.20 -70.40
N ALA A 199 -45.41 -69.88 -71.19
CA ALA A 199 -45.72 -68.51 -71.55
C ALA A 199 -46.17 -67.68 -70.33
N THR A 200 -46.88 -68.27 -69.37
CA THR A 200 -47.24 -67.59 -68.11
C THR A 200 -46.03 -67.45 -67.20
N LEU A 201 -45.22 -68.50 -67.03
CA LEU A 201 -43.97 -68.47 -66.25
C LEU A 201 -42.97 -67.45 -66.81
N GLN A 202 -42.85 -67.37 -68.13
CA GLN A 202 -41.98 -66.41 -68.78
C GLN A 202 -42.49 -64.97 -68.55
N ARG A 203 -43.80 -64.73 -68.63
CA ARG A 203 -44.38 -63.41 -68.28
C ARG A 203 -44.18 -63.07 -66.81
N THR A 204 -44.30 -64.05 -65.90
CA THR A 204 -44.05 -63.81 -64.46
C THR A 204 -42.59 -63.53 -64.18
N ALA A 205 -41.66 -64.26 -64.83
CA ALA A 205 -40.23 -64.02 -64.72
C ALA A 205 -39.85 -62.63 -65.27
N GLU A 206 -40.44 -62.22 -66.40
CA GLU A 206 -40.26 -60.87 -66.95
C GLU A 206 -40.88 -59.77 -66.08
N ALA A 207 -41.98 -60.05 -65.37
CA ALA A 207 -42.58 -59.12 -64.42
C ALA A 207 -41.70 -58.97 -63.17
N LEU A 208 -41.26 -60.08 -62.58
CA LEU A 208 -40.36 -60.10 -61.43
C LEU A 208 -39.00 -59.48 -61.77
N GLY A 209 -38.47 -59.72 -62.98
CA GLY A 209 -37.23 -59.10 -63.44
C GLY A 209 -37.33 -57.58 -63.55
N ARG A 210 -38.48 -57.06 -64.00
CA ARG A 210 -38.74 -55.61 -64.02
C ARG A 210 -38.90 -55.03 -62.61
N GLU A 211 -39.55 -55.76 -61.71
CA GLU A 211 -39.69 -55.36 -60.31
C GLU A 211 -38.34 -55.33 -59.59
N ALA A 212 -37.50 -56.36 -59.79
CA ALA A 212 -36.14 -56.40 -59.26
C ALA A 212 -35.28 -55.23 -59.76
N GLN A 213 -35.34 -54.92 -61.06
CA GLN A 213 -34.66 -53.73 -61.62
C GLN A 213 -35.17 -52.42 -61.02
N SER A 214 -36.48 -52.31 -60.78
CA SER A 214 -37.08 -51.15 -60.12
C SER A 214 -36.56 -51.00 -58.68
N LEU A 215 -36.54 -52.09 -57.91
CA LEU A 215 -36.03 -52.09 -56.53
C LEU A 215 -34.52 -51.82 -56.47
N GLU A 216 -33.73 -52.32 -57.43
CA GLU A 216 -32.30 -52.00 -57.54
C GLU A 216 -32.07 -50.52 -57.82
N ALA A 217 -32.87 -49.92 -58.71
CA ALA A 217 -32.82 -48.49 -59.01
C ALA A 217 -33.20 -47.65 -57.78
N GLU A 218 -34.27 -48.02 -57.07
CA GLU A 218 -34.68 -47.37 -55.82
C GLU A 218 -33.59 -47.50 -54.75
N ALA A 219 -33.02 -48.68 -54.54
CA ALA A 219 -31.92 -48.91 -53.61
C ALA A 219 -30.64 -48.15 -54.00
N GLY A 220 -30.41 -47.94 -55.30
CA GLY A 220 -29.36 -47.04 -55.81
C GLY A 220 -29.61 -45.59 -55.39
N SER A 221 -30.80 -45.07 -55.69
CA SER A 221 -31.20 -43.71 -55.34
C SER A 221 -31.15 -43.44 -53.82
N PHE A 222 -31.55 -44.42 -53.01
CA PHE A 222 -31.52 -44.30 -51.56
C PHE A 222 -30.08 -44.27 -51.03
N ARG A 223 -29.18 -45.09 -51.59
CA ARG A 223 -27.75 -45.05 -51.25
C ARG A 223 -27.10 -43.72 -51.59
N GLU A 224 -27.45 -43.12 -52.72
CA GLU A 224 -26.98 -41.78 -53.09
C GLU A 224 -27.51 -40.71 -52.14
N HIS A 225 -28.78 -40.80 -51.76
CA HIS A 225 -29.38 -39.89 -50.78
C HIS A 225 -28.69 -39.99 -49.41
N VAL A 226 -28.45 -41.21 -48.91
CA VAL A 226 -27.72 -41.44 -47.65
C VAL A 226 -26.31 -40.86 -47.73
N ARG A 227 -25.58 -41.07 -48.84
CA ARG A 227 -24.24 -40.47 -49.02
C ARG A 227 -24.29 -38.94 -49.01
N SER A 228 -25.29 -38.34 -49.65
CA SER A 228 -25.49 -36.89 -49.65
C SER A 228 -25.77 -36.36 -48.25
N VAL A 229 -26.61 -37.03 -47.46
CA VAL A 229 -26.91 -36.64 -46.09
C VAL A 229 -25.68 -36.77 -45.19
N ASP A 230 -24.92 -37.86 -45.32
CA ASP A 230 -23.67 -38.06 -44.58
C ASP A 230 -22.64 -36.96 -44.89
N GLN A 231 -22.52 -36.57 -46.16
CA GLN A 231 -21.63 -35.48 -46.55
C GLN A 231 -22.08 -34.16 -45.93
N GLN A 232 -23.37 -33.83 -45.99
CA GLN A 232 -23.92 -32.62 -45.36
C GLN A 232 -23.73 -32.61 -43.84
N LEU A 233 -23.87 -33.76 -43.18
CA LEU A 233 -23.62 -33.90 -41.74
C LEU A 233 -22.16 -33.65 -41.39
N ARG A 234 -21.22 -34.19 -42.17
CA ARG A 234 -19.78 -33.93 -41.99
C ARG A 234 -19.42 -32.46 -42.21
N GLU A 235 -19.98 -31.83 -43.24
CA GLU A 235 -19.78 -30.40 -43.50
C GLU A 235 -20.31 -29.54 -42.35
N ARG A 236 -21.52 -29.83 -41.86
CA ARG A 236 -22.08 -29.14 -40.67
C ARG A 236 -21.26 -29.38 -39.42
N GLN A 237 -20.74 -30.59 -39.22
CA GLN A 237 -19.88 -30.90 -38.09
C GLN A 237 -18.57 -30.10 -38.14
N GLN A 238 -17.93 -30.00 -39.30
CA GLN A 238 -16.73 -29.17 -39.49
C GLN A 238 -17.03 -27.68 -39.26
N GLN A 239 -18.16 -27.19 -39.77
CA GLN A 239 -18.60 -25.81 -39.56
C GLN A 239 -18.82 -25.51 -38.06
N MET A 240 -19.46 -26.44 -37.33
CA MET A 240 -19.66 -26.33 -35.89
C MET A 240 -18.33 -26.31 -35.14
N GLN A 241 -17.40 -27.23 -35.44
CA GLN A 241 -16.07 -27.26 -34.83
C GLN A 241 -15.27 -25.96 -35.10
N SER A 242 -15.38 -25.40 -36.30
CA SER A 242 -14.77 -24.12 -36.64
C SER A 242 -15.37 -22.97 -35.83
N ASN A 243 -16.70 -22.95 -35.68
CA ASN A 243 -17.40 -21.95 -34.87
C ASN A 243 -17.05 -22.07 -33.38
N ASP A 244 -17.04 -23.29 -32.82
CA ASP A 244 -16.64 -23.53 -31.43
C ASP A 244 -15.20 -23.07 -31.19
N SER A 245 -14.29 -23.41 -32.12
CA SER A 245 -12.90 -22.94 -32.06
C SER A 245 -12.77 -21.41 -32.17
N ARG A 246 -13.71 -20.74 -32.85
CA ARG A 246 -13.78 -19.27 -32.93
C ARG A 246 -14.28 -18.69 -31.61
N LEU A 247 -15.38 -19.23 -31.07
CA LEU A 247 -15.97 -18.80 -29.81
C LEU A 247 -15.00 -18.97 -28.63
N VAL A 248 -14.24 -20.07 -28.58
CA VAL A 248 -13.19 -20.26 -27.56
C VAL A 248 -12.11 -19.17 -27.65
N ARG A 249 -11.69 -18.80 -28.87
CA ARG A 249 -10.71 -17.72 -29.08
C ARG A 249 -11.28 -16.35 -28.70
N GLU A 250 -12.52 -16.06 -29.08
CA GLU A 250 -13.21 -14.81 -28.71
C GLU A 250 -13.40 -14.72 -27.19
N SER A 251 -13.79 -15.80 -26.53
CA SER A 251 -13.91 -15.87 -25.07
C SER A 251 -12.56 -15.64 -24.38
N ALA A 252 -11.49 -16.28 -24.85
CA ALA A 252 -10.14 -16.06 -24.32
C ALA A 252 -9.68 -14.60 -24.49
N ALA A 253 -9.99 -13.97 -25.63
CA ALA A 253 -9.67 -12.57 -25.89
C ALA A 253 -10.45 -11.62 -24.96
N LEU A 254 -11.74 -11.89 -24.72
CA LEU A 254 -12.56 -11.13 -23.77
C LEU A 254 -12.05 -11.25 -22.33
N HIS A 255 -11.63 -12.46 -21.91
CA HIS A 255 -11.01 -12.65 -20.60
C HIS A 255 -9.70 -11.87 -20.46
N ALA A 256 -8.81 -11.95 -21.46
CA ALA A 256 -7.57 -11.18 -21.47
C ALA A 256 -7.84 -9.67 -21.37
N HIS A 257 -8.82 -9.16 -22.13
CA HIS A 257 -9.21 -7.75 -22.07
C HIS A 257 -9.79 -7.35 -20.71
N SER A 258 -10.61 -8.21 -20.09
CA SER A 258 -11.13 -7.98 -18.74
C SER A 258 -10.02 -7.92 -17.70
N ASP A 259 -9.01 -8.79 -17.81
CA ASP A 259 -7.86 -8.78 -16.90
C ASP A 259 -6.96 -7.55 -17.12
N ASP A 260 -6.81 -7.08 -18.36
CA ASP A 260 -6.13 -5.81 -18.65
C ASP A 260 -6.86 -4.62 -18.01
N LEU A 261 -8.20 -4.57 -18.12
CA LEU A 261 -9.01 -3.52 -17.49
C LEU A 261 -8.93 -3.55 -15.96
N ARG A 262 -8.95 -4.75 -15.35
CA ARG A 262 -8.76 -4.90 -13.90
C ARG A 262 -7.39 -4.41 -13.47
N ARG A 263 -6.33 -4.75 -14.21
CA ARG A 263 -4.97 -4.25 -13.95
C ARG A 263 -4.89 -2.73 -14.09
N ALA A 264 -5.52 -2.15 -15.11
CA ALA A 264 -5.57 -0.70 -15.30
C ALA A 264 -6.30 0.00 -14.13
N LEU A 265 -7.47 -0.49 -13.74
CA LEU A 265 -8.24 0.04 -12.61
C LEU A 265 -7.43 -0.02 -11.30
N TYR A 266 -6.77 -1.14 -11.02
CA TYR A 266 -5.93 -1.29 -9.84
C TYR A 266 -4.78 -0.28 -9.82
N ASN A 267 -4.11 -0.08 -10.96
CA ASN A 267 -3.04 0.91 -11.09
C ASN A 267 -3.57 2.35 -10.87
N GLU A 268 -4.75 2.68 -11.41
CA GLU A 268 -5.38 3.98 -11.21
C GLU A 268 -5.77 4.20 -9.74
N GLN A 269 -6.36 3.19 -9.08
CA GLN A 269 -6.70 3.26 -7.65
C GLN A 269 -5.47 3.44 -6.78
N GLN A 270 -4.38 2.71 -7.08
CA GLN A 270 -3.11 2.87 -6.37
C GLN A 270 -2.54 4.28 -6.57
N HIS A 271 -2.65 4.84 -7.77
CA HIS A 271 -2.21 6.19 -8.05
C HIS A 271 -3.05 7.25 -7.32
N ALA A 272 -4.38 7.11 -7.34
CA ALA A 272 -5.30 8.00 -6.64
C ALA A 272 -5.06 7.98 -5.12
N ALA A 273 -4.94 6.80 -4.52
CA ALA A 273 -4.62 6.66 -3.10
C ALA A 273 -3.26 7.31 -2.74
N GLY A 274 -2.26 7.17 -3.63
CA GLY A 274 -0.97 7.82 -3.47
C GLY A 274 -1.03 9.35 -3.57
N ILE A 275 -1.86 9.88 -4.47
CA ILE A 275 -2.08 11.34 -4.61
C ILE A 275 -2.77 11.88 -3.35
N ASP A 276 -3.85 11.24 -2.89
CA ASP A 276 -4.60 11.69 -1.72
C ASP A 276 -3.75 11.68 -0.45
N GLN A 277 -2.93 10.64 -0.25
CA GLN A 277 -1.97 10.61 0.85
C GLN A 277 -0.94 11.75 0.75
N ARG A 278 -0.43 12.04 -0.45
CA ARG A 278 0.53 13.13 -0.65
C ARG A 278 -0.09 14.51 -0.39
N VAL A 279 -1.32 14.74 -0.82
CA VAL A 279 -2.02 16.02 -0.57
C VAL A 279 -2.26 16.22 0.93
N VAL A 280 -2.77 15.19 1.63
CA VAL A 280 -3.01 15.26 3.08
C VAL A 280 -1.71 15.42 3.87
N LEU A 281 -0.63 14.73 3.45
CA LEU A 281 0.67 14.86 4.09
C LEU A 281 1.33 16.21 3.77
N GLN A 282 1.16 16.76 2.57
CA GLN A 282 1.75 18.06 2.21
C GLN A 282 1.15 19.21 3.03
N GLU A 283 -0.15 19.21 3.25
CA GLU A 283 -0.80 20.20 4.14
C GLU A 283 -0.32 20.06 5.60
N ARG A 284 -0.17 18.82 6.09
CA ARG A 284 0.34 18.58 7.44
C ARG A 284 1.81 18.94 7.60
N CYS A 285 2.66 18.52 6.66
CA CYS A 285 4.09 18.82 6.68
C CYS A 285 4.36 20.32 6.53
N SER A 286 3.56 21.04 5.73
CA SER A 286 3.69 22.50 5.63
C SER A 286 3.27 23.20 6.93
N ALA A 287 2.17 22.78 7.55
CA ALA A 287 1.74 23.30 8.84
C ALA A 287 2.75 23.01 9.97
N GLU A 288 3.32 21.81 10.00
CA GLU A 288 4.38 21.42 10.95
C GLU A 288 5.67 22.19 10.69
N ALA A 289 6.11 22.33 9.44
CA ALA A 289 7.29 23.11 9.09
C ALA A 289 7.13 24.59 9.49
N GLU A 290 5.96 25.19 9.25
CA GLU A 290 5.66 26.55 9.73
C GLU A 290 5.53 26.62 11.26
N GLY A 291 5.09 25.54 11.92
CA GLY A 291 5.15 25.40 13.37
C GLY A 291 6.58 25.44 13.90
N VAL A 292 7.46 24.61 13.34
CA VAL A 292 8.88 24.52 13.70
C VAL A 292 9.59 25.85 13.44
N LYS A 293 9.34 26.51 12.30
CA LYS A 293 9.90 27.84 12.01
C LYS A 293 9.48 28.87 13.06
N ARG A 294 8.21 28.88 13.46
CA ARG A 294 7.70 29.80 14.51
C ARG A 294 8.35 29.52 15.86
N GLU A 295 8.50 28.25 16.23
CA GLU A 295 9.16 27.84 17.48
C GLU A 295 10.66 28.19 17.46
N LEU A 296 11.36 27.93 16.36
CA LEU A 296 12.77 28.33 16.18
C LEU A 296 12.96 29.85 16.28
N ALA A 297 12.07 30.63 15.67
CA ALA A 297 12.08 32.09 15.77
C ALA A 297 11.81 32.57 17.21
N ALA A 298 10.91 31.90 17.94
CA ALA A 298 10.65 32.20 19.34
C ALA A 298 11.87 31.90 20.23
N ILE A 299 12.49 30.73 20.05
CA ILE A 299 13.72 30.33 20.76
C ILE A 299 14.85 31.33 20.46
N SER A 300 15.03 31.72 19.20
CA SER A 300 16.06 32.69 18.81
C SER A 300 15.86 34.04 19.50
N ARG A 301 14.61 34.52 19.62
CA ARG A 301 14.31 35.76 20.38
C ARG A 301 14.66 35.61 21.86
N SER A 302 14.30 34.49 22.48
CA SER A 302 14.63 34.21 23.88
C SER A 302 16.14 34.13 24.12
N LEU A 303 16.89 33.52 23.20
CA LEU A 303 18.35 33.44 23.26
C LEU A 303 19.00 34.81 23.11
N ASN A 304 18.50 35.67 22.21
CA ASN A 304 19.00 37.04 22.08
C ASN A 304 18.76 37.86 23.35
N ALA A 305 17.58 37.73 23.96
CA ALA A 305 17.29 38.36 25.26
C ALA A 305 18.22 37.86 26.38
N LEU A 306 18.43 36.54 26.46
CA LEU A 306 19.36 35.94 27.42
C LEU A 306 20.80 36.43 27.20
N THR A 307 21.22 36.51 25.94
CA THR A 307 22.55 37.00 25.53
C THR A 307 22.78 38.43 26.01
N ALA A 308 21.78 39.30 25.85
CA ALA A 308 21.83 40.67 26.35
C ALA A 308 21.96 40.73 27.89
N ILE A 309 21.17 39.92 28.62
CA ILE A 309 21.23 39.85 30.09
C ILE A 309 22.59 39.34 30.57
N MET A 310 23.11 38.28 29.95
CA MET A 310 24.40 37.69 30.30
C MET A 310 25.55 38.67 30.03
N ARG A 311 25.49 39.40 28.91
CA ARG A 311 26.42 40.48 28.58
C ARG A 311 26.46 41.57 29.65
N VAL A 312 25.31 42.12 30.05
CA VAL A 312 25.23 43.16 31.09
C VAL A 312 25.80 42.68 32.42
N ARG A 313 25.63 41.39 32.73
CA ARG A 313 26.14 40.79 33.97
C ARG A 313 27.62 40.38 33.89
N GLY A 314 28.26 40.49 32.73
CA GLY A 314 29.62 39.98 32.52
C GLY A 314 29.73 38.47 32.75
N LYS A 315 28.65 37.72 32.53
CA LYS A 315 28.60 36.27 32.70
C LYS A 315 28.52 35.59 31.33
N SER A 316 29.03 34.36 31.26
CA SER A 316 28.90 33.50 30.09
C SER A 316 28.16 32.23 30.45
N VAL A 317 27.19 31.82 29.63
CA VAL A 317 26.53 30.52 29.72
C VAL A 317 27.05 29.66 28.58
N MET A 318 27.50 28.45 28.90
CA MET A 318 27.99 27.50 27.89
C MET A 318 27.23 26.18 28.01
N SER A 319 26.91 25.54 26.87
CA SER A 319 26.34 24.19 26.87
C SER A 319 27.32 23.17 27.46
N GLN A 320 26.89 21.93 27.73
CA GLN A 320 27.81 20.87 28.16
C GLN A 320 28.82 20.55 27.05
N GLU A 321 30.08 20.34 27.43
CA GLU A 321 31.16 19.91 26.52
C GLU A 321 30.94 18.45 26.11
N VAL A 322 31.14 18.16 24.83
CA VAL A 322 31.05 16.82 24.25
C VAL A 322 32.46 16.36 23.87
N PRO A 323 33.13 15.54 24.69
CA PRO A 323 34.55 15.20 24.51
C PRO A 323 34.85 14.48 23.19
N GLU A 324 33.86 13.80 22.62
CA GLU A 324 33.98 13.06 21.35
C GLU A 324 33.97 13.99 20.12
N ASP A 325 33.59 15.26 20.28
CA ASP A 325 33.58 16.26 19.22
C ASP A 325 34.90 17.06 19.27
N PRO A 326 35.85 16.83 18.34
CA PRO A 326 37.13 17.54 18.35
C PRO A 326 36.97 19.04 18.11
N ILE A 327 35.92 19.46 17.38
CA ILE A 327 35.62 20.86 17.12
C ILE A 327 35.12 21.53 18.41
N ASP A 328 34.20 20.88 19.16
CA ASP A 328 33.75 21.38 20.46
C ASP A 328 34.92 21.48 21.44
N SER A 329 35.72 20.42 21.56
CA SER A 329 36.87 20.39 22.48
C SER A 329 37.85 21.54 22.21
N ARG A 330 38.20 21.79 20.94
CA ARG A 330 39.08 22.92 20.57
C ARG A 330 38.42 24.28 20.79
N LEU A 331 37.13 24.41 20.47
CA LEU A 331 36.36 25.63 20.72
C LEU A 331 36.40 25.98 22.21
N ARG A 332 36.20 24.98 23.08
CA ARG A 332 36.26 25.13 24.55
C ARG A 332 37.63 25.50 25.06
N VAL A 333 38.69 24.89 24.51
CA VAL A 333 40.07 25.24 24.86
C VAL A 333 40.35 26.69 24.48
N HIS A 334 39.96 27.12 23.28
CA HIS A 334 40.13 28.50 22.83
C HIS A 334 39.39 29.50 23.73
N LEU A 335 38.11 29.24 24.02
CA LEU A 335 37.29 30.12 24.85
C LEU A 335 37.78 30.19 26.31
N ARG A 336 38.28 29.08 26.88
CA ARG A 336 38.95 29.08 28.19
C ARG A 336 40.23 29.92 28.18
N GLY A 337 41.01 29.83 27.10
CA GLY A 337 42.19 30.67 26.88
C GLY A 337 41.84 32.16 26.88
N CYS A 338 40.78 32.55 26.16
CA CYS A 338 40.29 33.93 26.14
C CYS A 338 39.84 34.41 27.53
N ALA A 339 39.11 33.58 28.27
CA ALA A 339 38.69 33.92 29.63
C ALA A 339 39.90 34.16 30.56
N GLY A 340 40.94 33.34 30.47
CA GLY A 340 42.16 33.46 31.28
C GLY A 340 43.02 34.67 30.93
N SER A 341 43.00 35.12 29.67
CA SER A 341 43.78 36.28 29.21
C SER A 341 43.04 37.62 29.34
N GLY A 342 41.81 37.63 29.88
CA GLY A 342 40.97 38.82 29.97
C GLY A 342 40.35 39.26 28.64
N ASN A 343 40.43 38.41 27.60
CA ASN A 343 39.75 38.66 26.34
C ASN A 343 38.24 38.44 26.48
N PRO A 344 37.40 39.17 25.72
CA PRO A 344 35.96 39.00 25.78
C PRO A 344 35.58 37.57 25.37
N VAL A 345 34.67 36.96 26.13
CA VAL A 345 34.08 35.65 25.82
C VAL A 345 32.64 35.88 25.40
N PRO A 346 32.13 35.21 24.34
CA PRO A 346 30.72 35.29 23.98
C PRO A 346 29.82 34.96 25.19
N PRO A 347 28.80 35.79 25.48
CA PRO A 347 27.97 35.61 26.67
C PRO A 347 27.09 34.36 26.62
N VAL A 348 26.84 33.82 25.41
CA VAL A 348 26.18 32.53 25.21
C VAL A 348 27.02 31.71 24.24
N VAL A 349 27.32 30.47 24.59
CA VAL A 349 27.98 29.48 23.73
C VAL A 349 27.16 28.20 23.79
N TRP A 350 26.35 27.96 22.77
CA TRP A 350 25.40 26.84 22.77
C TRP A 350 25.60 25.94 21.57
N ARG A 351 25.92 24.67 21.79
CA ARG A 351 26.05 23.67 20.73
C ARG A 351 24.67 23.23 20.23
N LEU A 352 24.43 23.33 18.93
CA LEU A 352 23.20 22.87 18.27
C LEU A 352 23.38 21.47 17.70
N ARG A 353 24.45 21.24 16.94
CA ARG A 353 24.88 19.95 16.39
C ARG A 353 26.38 19.95 16.16
N PHE A 354 26.92 18.84 15.62
CA PHE A 354 28.34 18.75 15.28
C PHE A 354 28.75 19.91 14.36
N GLY A 355 29.72 20.71 14.82
CA GLY A 355 30.20 21.88 14.08
C GLY A 355 29.24 23.07 14.04
N GLU A 356 28.10 23.08 14.75
CA GLU A 356 27.17 24.23 14.74
C GLU A 356 26.87 24.76 16.13
N TYR A 357 26.97 26.09 16.25
CA TYR A 357 26.93 26.78 17.52
C TYR A 357 26.15 28.09 17.42
N ILE A 358 25.52 28.46 18.53
CA ILE A 358 25.10 29.84 18.78
C ILE A 358 26.18 30.47 19.63
N LEU A 359 26.89 31.44 19.06
CA LEU A 359 27.89 32.25 19.75
C LEU A 359 27.33 33.66 19.90
N GLY A 360 26.95 34.04 21.12
CA GLY A 360 26.24 35.29 21.37
C GLY A 360 24.88 35.31 20.64
N GLU A 361 24.72 36.23 19.69
CA GLU A 361 23.50 36.40 18.88
C GLU A 361 23.61 35.72 17.50
N ASP A 362 24.79 35.18 17.17
CA ASP A 362 25.10 34.71 15.83
C ASP A 362 25.05 33.17 15.79
N HIS A 363 24.32 32.62 14.81
CA HIS A 363 24.36 31.20 14.46
C HIS A 363 25.52 30.94 13.51
N VAL A 364 26.50 30.14 13.95
CA VAL A 364 27.74 29.88 13.22
C VAL A 364 27.98 28.39 13.02
N VAL A 365 28.56 28.07 11.87
CA VAL A 365 29.17 26.79 11.55
C VAL A 365 30.67 26.91 11.80
N CYS A 366 31.20 26.05 12.65
CA CYS A 366 32.61 25.95 13.00
C CYS A 366 33.22 24.78 12.23
N ILE A 367 34.29 25.07 11.49
CA ILE A 367 35.03 24.11 10.67
C ILE A 367 36.50 24.21 11.05
N GLU A 368 37.20 23.08 11.11
CA GLU A 368 38.65 23.07 11.28
C GLU A 368 39.33 23.13 9.91
N GLU A 369 40.11 24.19 9.66
CA GLU A 369 40.92 24.34 8.46
C GLU A 369 42.36 24.71 8.87
N ASN A 370 43.35 23.95 8.41
CA ASN A 370 44.78 24.15 8.70
C ASN A 370 45.13 24.21 10.21
N GLY A 371 44.37 23.49 11.04
CA GLY A 371 44.55 23.46 12.50
C GLY A 371 43.86 24.60 13.26
N ASP A 372 43.33 25.59 12.54
CA ASP A 372 42.57 26.70 13.10
C ASP A 372 41.05 26.44 13.01
N LEU A 373 40.31 26.99 13.97
CA LEU A 373 38.84 27.00 13.93
C LEU A 373 38.37 28.20 13.11
N ILE A 374 37.76 27.93 11.98
CA ILE A 374 37.14 28.90 11.09
C ILE A 374 35.64 28.91 11.33
N LEU A 375 35.10 30.09 11.60
CA LEU A 375 33.68 30.32 11.80
C LEU A 375 33.05 30.92 10.54
N ARG A 376 31.91 30.35 10.14
CA ARG A 376 31.05 30.82 9.05
C ARG A 376 29.66 31.09 9.59
N LEU A 377 29.04 32.20 9.22
CA LEU A 377 27.64 32.44 9.58
C LEU A 377 26.74 31.41 8.87
N ALA A 378 25.82 30.78 9.59
CA ALA A 378 24.94 29.75 9.05
C ALA A 378 23.99 30.27 7.96
N SER A 379 23.77 31.59 7.92
CA SER A 379 23.04 32.28 6.85
C SER A 379 23.79 32.32 5.52
N GLY A 380 25.08 31.97 5.50
CA GLY A 380 25.97 32.13 4.35
C GLY A 380 26.39 33.59 4.09
N ALA A 381 25.90 34.55 4.90
CA ALA A 381 26.27 35.94 4.77
C ALA A 381 27.58 36.21 5.53
N GLY A 382 28.66 36.53 4.81
CA GLY A 382 29.95 36.94 5.40
C GLY A 382 31.13 36.06 5.00
N THR A 383 32.34 36.60 5.13
CA THR A 383 33.57 35.86 4.90
C THR A 383 33.88 34.94 6.08
N PRO A 384 34.27 33.67 5.83
CA PRO A 384 34.80 32.80 6.88
C PRO A 384 35.95 33.51 7.60
N MET A 385 35.98 33.45 8.92
CA MET A 385 37.04 34.08 9.70
C MET A 385 37.50 33.18 10.85
N PRO A 386 38.77 33.25 11.26
CA PRO A 386 39.26 32.56 12.44
C PRO A 386 38.47 32.93 13.70
N ILE A 387 38.33 31.98 14.62
CA ILE A 387 37.58 32.15 15.85
C ILE A 387 38.00 33.37 16.68
N HIS A 388 39.30 33.66 16.74
CA HIS A 388 39.82 34.79 17.51
C HIS A 388 39.35 36.13 16.92
N GLU A 389 39.37 36.27 15.59
CA GLU A 389 38.86 37.46 14.90
C GLU A 389 37.36 37.60 15.09
N PHE A 390 36.62 36.48 14.99
CA PHE A 390 35.18 36.47 15.18
C PHE A 390 34.78 36.98 16.58
N VAL A 391 35.45 36.48 17.63
CA VAL A 391 35.16 36.88 19.02
C VAL A 391 35.48 38.36 19.25
N ILE A 392 36.59 38.86 18.69
CA ILE A 392 36.95 40.30 18.75
C ILE A 392 35.89 41.14 18.02
N HIS A 393 35.53 40.76 16.80
CA HIS A 393 34.54 41.47 15.99
C HIS A 393 33.17 41.47 16.68
N GLN A 394 32.77 40.35 17.28
CA GLN A 394 31.55 40.25 18.06
C GLN A 394 31.59 41.15 19.31
N ALA A 395 32.71 41.18 20.03
CA ALA A 395 32.88 42.08 21.17
C ALA A 395 32.83 43.56 20.77
N GLN A 396 33.43 43.93 19.65
CA GLN A 396 33.34 45.28 19.08
C GLN A 396 31.90 45.64 18.68
N ARG A 397 31.17 44.70 18.04
CA ARG A 397 29.74 44.89 17.71
C ARG A 397 28.89 45.13 18.96
N PHE A 398 29.20 44.44 20.05
CA PHE A 398 28.51 44.61 21.33
C PHE A 398 28.89 45.92 22.03
N ALA A 399 30.16 46.32 21.97
CA ALA A 399 30.63 47.60 22.50
C ALA A 399 30.04 48.79 21.74
N ALA A 400 29.81 48.65 20.42
CA ALA A 400 29.20 49.68 19.58
C ALA A 400 27.69 49.84 19.79
N ASN A 401 27.00 48.82 20.33
CA ASN A 401 25.56 48.85 20.59
C ASN A 401 25.23 48.57 22.07
N PRO A 402 25.65 49.43 23.03
CA PRO A 402 25.41 49.19 24.45
C PRO A 402 23.95 49.42 24.87
N SER A 403 23.12 50.04 24.01
CA SER A 403 21.85 50.65 24.43
C SER A 403 20.68 50.43 23.46
N LYS A 404 20.59 49.30 22.76
CA LYS A 404 19.30 48.88 22.22
C LYS A 404 18.56 48.11 23.31
N PRO A 405 17.65 48.74 24.09
CA PRO A 405 16.68 47.98 24.85
C PRO A 405 15.89 47.15 23.83
N PHE A 406 15.88 45.83 24.04
CA PHE A 406 15.11 44.89 23.23
C PHE A 406 13.61 45.11 23.38
#